data_AF-A0A329QN89-F1
#
_entry.id   AF-A0A329QN89-F1
#
_cell.length_a   1.000
_cell.length_b   1.000
_cell.length_c   1.000
_cell.angle_alpha   90.00
_cell.angle_beta   90.00
_cell.angle_gamma   90.00
#
_symmetry.space_group_name_H-M   'P 1'
#
loop_
_entity.id
_entity.type
_entity.pdbx_description
1 polymer ?
#
loop_
_entity_poly.entity_id
_entity_poly.type
_entity_poly.pdbx_seq_one_letter_code
_entity_poly.pdbx_strand_id
1 'polypeptide(L)'
;MSRSEARGVPAIVMGTFDPETRWRDPNLAKLPAMPDQDRETIVLCMDELLFPFCEPDDIHYTRCKIDPKLYEYLNGLGFSFHNRYHFDLNDEKSYLPEPDVFKQCMFSLASDSRQCEEILTHNVKHLSPYAITADTARYMHVAGSLGSLPDLETVKHVNSKFYSNRLLTKIGEQCYGTEVNSVAEVQAVGNTLLKRGAYLLKDPFGVSGKGNLLIENEAMQRRIGEHLEKQERRGMRSQFLLEPLLRKELDFSSHWFIHTNGEREFLSVQRMLNQQQNYGGSIRADEVLLLLLENAGYFDTMEKALRILFEDGYHGFVCFDSMILEDGVIVPIVEINARQSMGLINTYLDKGWEMYGYSGLLTFLSLGLPEGFTFESLMDTLHVSGLLFRGQGKYGIVPISSNTLMVNGIMTSRRKSEGIQSHRGMPKGRLYISVVGRDEEHRSELIVSLRQVLADLSIKVYN
;
A
#
# COMPACT_ATOMS: atom_id res chain seq x y z
N MET A 1 -7.15 -19.89 8.56
CA MET A 1 -7.17 -20.74 7.36
C MET A 1 -6.44 -20.00 6.26
N SER A 2 -5.32 -20.53 5.72
CA SER A 2 -4.83 -20.01 4.45
C SER A 2 -5.78 -20.43 3.34
N ARG A 3 -5.69 -19.76 2.19
CA ARG A 3 -6.47 -20.13 1.00
C ARG A 3 -6.25 -21.58 0.55
N SER A 4 -5.18 -22.24 0.99
CA SER A 4 -4.97 -23.67 0.72
C SER A 4 -6.06 -24.55 1.36
N GLU A 5 -6.62 -24.15 2.50
CA GLU A 5 -7.66 -24.90 3.23
C GLU A 5 -9.10 -24.55 2.79
N ALA A 6 -9.28 -23.44 2.04
CA ALA A 6 -10.58 -22.88 1.66
C ALA A 6 -10.84 -22.90 0.14
N ARG A 7 -10.22 -23.82 -0.61
CA ARG A 7 -10.47 -23.94 -2.05
C ARG A 7 -11.97 -24.16 -2.33
N GLY A 8 -12.57 -23.21 -3.05
CA GLY A 8 -13.95 -23.30 -3.55
C GLY A 8 -15.02 -22.51 -2.79
N VAL A 9 -14.65 -21.69 -1.79
CA VAL A 9 -15.61 -20.80 -1.10
C VAL A 9 -15.31 -19.35 -1.46
N PRO A 10 -16.24 -18.62 -2.10
CA PRO A 10 -16.07 -17.22 -2.48
C PRO A 10 -15.72 -16.30 -1.30
N ALA A 11 -14.80 -15.37 -1.55
CA ALA A 11 -14.41 -14.30 -0.64
C ALA A 11 -14.79 -12.92 -1.20
N ILE A 12 -14.90 -11.93 -0.30
CA ILE A 12 -14.92 -10.51 -0.68
C ILE A 12 -13.53 -9.94 -0.43
N VAL A 13 -12.92 -9.36 -1.47
CA VAL A 13 -11.66 -8.64 -1.39
C VAL A 13 -11.96 -7.15 -1.45
N MET A 14 -11.64 -6.40 -0.39
CA MET A 14 -11.83 -4.96 -0.35
C MET A 14 -11.03 -4.28 0.75
N GLY A 15 -10.93 -2.96 0.72
CA GLY A 15 -10.40 -2.21 1.84
C GLY A 15 -10.07 -0.77 1.50
N THR A 16 -9.31 -0.12 2.36
CA THR A 16 -8.89 1.27 2.17
C THR A 16 -7.41 1.38 2.47
N PHE A 17 -6.65 1.88 1.49
CA PHE A 17 -5.24 2.19 1.65
C PHE A 17 -5.04 3.33 2.66
N ASP A 18 -3.83 3.44 3.19
CA ASP A 18 -3.49 4.33 4.31
C ASP A 18 -4.29 4.05 5.62
N PRO A 19 -4.49 2.77 6.02
CA PRO A 19 -5.22 2.41 7.24
C PRO A 19 -4.55 2.93 8.51
N GLU A 20 -3.26 3.23 8.47
CA GLU A 20 -2.49 3.79 9.58
C GLU A 20 -3.09 5.11 10.07
N THR A 21 -3.62 5.94 9.16
CA THR A 21 -4.36 7.17 9.53
C THR A 21 -5.62 6.90 10.34
N ARG A 22 -6.19 5.69 10.25
CA ARG A 22 -7.39 5.23 10.97
C ARG A 22 -7.06 4.48 12.26
N TRP A 23 -5.85 3.94 12.38
CA TRP A 23 -5.33 3.30 13.59
C TRP A 23 -4.77 4.30 14.60
N ARG A 24 -4.23 5.40 14.08
CA ARG A 24 -3.58 6.43 14.87
C ARG A 24 -4.53 7.08 15.87
N ASP A 25 -4.11 7.16 17.13
CA ASP A 25 -4.84 7.90 18.16
C ASP A 25 -4.95 9.40 17.79
N PRO A 26 -6.17 9.95 17.69
CA PRO A 26 -6.39 11.35 17.35
C PRO A 26 -5.84 12.34 18.39
N ASN A 27 -5.56 11.89 19.61
CA ASN A 27 -5.00 12.71 20.69
C ASN A 27 -3.47 12.79 20.66
N LEU A 28 -2.79 12.12 19.73
CA LEU A 28 -1.35 12.23 19.55
C LEU A 28 -0.96 13.43 18.67
N ALA A 29 0.06 14.17 19.08
CA ALA A 29 0.65 15.26 18.30
C ALA A 29 1.20 14.74 16.97
N LYS A 30 1.00 15.47 15.88
CA LYS A 30 1.38 15.06 14.51
C LYS A 30 2.65 15.76 14.07
N LEU A 31 3.44 15.09 13.24
CA LEU A 31 4.51 15.75 12.50
C LEU A 31 3.94 16.68 11.42
N PRO A 32 4.66 17.74 11.02
CA PRO A 32 4.26 18.59 9.91
C PRO A 32 4.09 17.79 8.62
N ALA A 33 2.99 18.03 7.91
CA ALA A 33 2.72 17.43 6.59
C ALA A 33 2.08 18.47 5.68
N MET A 34 2.39 18.40 4.37
CA MET A 34 1.72 19.20 3.35
C MET A 34 0.54 18.40 2.79
N PRO A 35 -0.71 18.89 2.89
CA PRO A 35 -1.85 18.21 2.30
C PRO A 35 -1.76 18.26 0.78
N ASP A 36 -2.01 17.12 0.13
CA ASP A 36 -2.17 17.01 -1.32
C ASP A 36 -3.48 16.28 -1.58
N GLN A 37 -4.51 17.05 -1.94
CA GLN A 37 -5.86 16.52 -2.11
C GLN A 37 -5.95 15.57 -3.31
N ASP A 38 -5.21 15.83 -4.38
CA ASP A 38 -5.20 14.96 -5.55
C ASP A 38 -4.58 13.61 -5.17
N ARG A 39 -3.48 13.62 -4.41
CA ARG A 39 -2.87 12.39 -3.87
C ARG A 39 -3.83 11.64 -2.94
N GLU A 40 -4.56 12.33 -2.07
CA GLU A 40 -5.54 11.70 -1.18
C GLU A 40 -6.64 10.97 -1.95
N THR A 41 -7.20 11.60 -2.99
CA THR A 41 -8.21 10.97 -3.85
C THR A 41 -7.65 9.74 -4.58
N ILE A 42 -6.41 9.82 -5.10
CA ILE A 42 -5.74 8.70 -5.76
C ILE A 42 -5.58 7.52 -4.79
N VAL A 43 -5.16 7.76 -3.55
CA VAL A 43 -4.98 6.71 -2.54
C VAL A 43 -6.30 6.02 -2.21
N LEU A 44 -7.42 6.75 -2.19
CA LEU A 44 -8.74 6.16 -1.95
C LEU A 44 -9.20 5.19 -3.04
N CYS A 45 -8.66 5.32 -4.26
CA CYS A 45 -8.94 4.46 -5.42
C CYS A 45 -7.89 3.36 -5.62
N MET A 46 -6.90 3.22 -4.73
CA MET A 46 -5.93 2.13 -4.78
C MET A 46 -6.54 0.77 -4.42
N ASP A 47 -7.77 0.73 -3.91
CA ASP A 47 -8.53 -0.50 -3.71
C ASP A 47 -8.76 -1.30 -4.99
N GLU A 48 -8.72 -0.64 -6.15
CA GLU A 48 -8.68 -1.31 -7.47
C GLU A 48 -7.45 -2.24 -7.61
N LEU A 49 -6.33 -1.97 -6.92
CA LEU A 49 -5.11 -2.79 -6.98
C LEU A 49 -5.21 -4.12 -6.24
N LEU A 50 -6.34 -4.41 -5.58
CA LEU A 50 -6.53 -5.63 -4.79
C LEU A 50 -7.02 -6.82 -5.63
N PHE A 51 -7.35 -6.62 -6.92
CA PHE A 51 -7.81 -7.69 -7.80
C PHE A 51 -6.88 -8.92 -7.89
N PRO A 52 -5.53 -8.83 -7.77
CA PRO A 52 -4.67 -10.02 -7.84
C PRO A 52 -4.92 -11.00 -6.69
N PHE A 53 -5.57 -10.54 -5.62
CA PHE A 53 -6.02 -11.39 -4.52
C PHE A 53 -7.37 -12.05 -4.80
N CYS A 54 -7.98 -11.91 -5.97
CA CYS A 54 -9.28 -12.54 -6.26
C CYS A 54 -9.09 -13.86 -7.01
N GLU A 55 -9.91 -14.85 -6.67
CA GLU A 55 -10.19 -16.03 -7.50
C GLU A 55 -11.43 -15.76 -8.39
N PRO A 56 -11.72 -16.61 -9.41
CA PRO A 56 -12.83 -16.38 -10.35
C PRO A 56 -14.20 -16.11 -9.72
N ASP A 57 -14.52 -16.78 -8.61
CA ASP A 57 -15.80 -16.64 -7.92
C ASP A 57 -15.78 -15.55 -6.82
N ASP A 58 -14.64 -14.91 -6.56
CA ASP A 58 -14.51 -13.87 -5.54
C ASP A 58 -15.16 -12.55 -6.00
N ILE A 59 -15.61 -11.77 -5.02
CA ILE A 59 -16.08 -10.40 -5.24
C ILE A 59 -14.96 -9.42 -4.93
N HIS A 60 -14.53 -8.67 -5.94
CA HIS A 60 -13.67 -7.50 -5.74
C HIS A 60 -14.55 -6.27 -5.54
N TYR A 61 -14.67 -5.80 -4.30
CA TYR A 61 -15.50 -4.64 -3.99
C TYR A 61 -14.65 -3.36 -3.93
N THR A 62 -14.80 -2.51 -4.94
CA THR A 62 -14.10 -1.24 -5.11
C THR A 62 -14.97 -0.02 -4.82
N ARG A 63 -14.33 1.10 -4.49
CA ARG A 63 -14.96 2.41 -4.31
C ARG A 63 -15.57 2.90 -5.62
N CYS A 64 -14.81 2.78 -6.70
CA CYS A 64 -15.21 3.21 -8.04
C CYS A 64 -15.30 2.01 -8.97
N LYS A 65 -16.21 2.07 -9.93
CA LYS A 65 -16.32 1.08 -11.02
C LYS A 65 -15.01 1.01 -11.79
N ILE A 66 -14.54 -0.21 -12.07
CA ILE A 66 -13.35 -0.44 -12.90
C ILE A 66 -13.70 -0.12 -14.35
N ASP A 67 -12.78 0.52 -15.08
CA ASP A 67 -12.95 0.76 -16.51
C ASP A 67 -13.20 -0.58 -17.26
N PRO A 68 -14.28 -0.70 -18.06
CA PRO A 68 -14.63 -1.96 -18.71
C PRO A 68 -13.51 -2.56 -19.57
N LYS A 69 -12.70 -1.71 -20.22
CA LYS A 69 -11.58 -2.15 -21.07
C LYS A 69 -10.42 -2.68 -20.23
N LEU A 70 -10.17 -2.08 -19.06
CA LEU A 70 -9.21 -2.63 -18.09
C LEU A 70 -9.69 -3.98 -17.57
N TYR A 71 -10.97 -4.06 -17.18
CA TYR A 71 -11.56 -5.29 -16.63
C TYR A 71 -11.51 -6.46 -17.63
N GLU A 72 -11.91 -6.23 -18.89
CA GLU A 72 -11.81 -7.23 -19.95
C GLU A 72 -10.35 -7.65 -20.22
N TYR A 73 -9.43 -6.68 -20.24
CA TYR A 73 -8.00 -6.94 -20.42
C TYR A 73 -7.42 -7.81 -19.31
N LEU A 74 -7.70 -7.49 -18.04
CA LEU A 74 -7.23 -8.27 -16.89
C LEU A 74 -7.81 -9.68 -16.89
N ASN A 75 -9.10 -9.83 -17.21
CA ASN A 75 -9.74 -11.15 -17.36
C ASN A 75 -9.08 -11.96 -18.48
N GLY A 76 -8.75 -11.33 -19.61
CA GLY A 76 -8.01 -11.96 -20.71
C GLY A 76 -6.59 -12.41 -20.34
N LEU A 77 -5.99 -11.83 -19.29
CA LEU A 77 -4.70 -12.25 -18.75
C LEU A 77 -4.81 -13.35 -17.67
N GLY A 78 -6.04 -13.71 -17.27
CA GLY A 78 -6.29 -14.76 -16.27
C GLY A 78 -6.76 -14.23 -14.90
N PHE A 79 -6.90 -12.92 -14.72
CA PHE A 79 -7.45 -12.35 -13.49
C PHE A 79 -8.97 -12.20 -13.61
N SER A 80 -9.68 -13.25 -13.21
CA SER A 80 -11.15 -13.29 -13.22
C SER A 80 -11.70 -13.09 -11.80
N PHE A 81 -12.77 -12.31 -11.68
CA PHE A 81 -13.44 -11.98 -10.42
C PHE A 81 -14.78 -11.30 -10.73
N HIS A 82 -15.67 -11.15 -9.75
CA HIS A 82 -16.85 -10.31 -9.87
C HIS A 82 -16.57 -8.90 -9.33
N ASN A 83 -16.58 -7.88 -10.20
CA ASN A 83 -16.44 -6.50 -9.72
C ASN A 83 -17.77 -5.99 -9.15
N ARG A 84 -17.73 -5.58 -7.89
CA ARG A 84 -18.76 -4.76 -7.26
C ARG A 84 -18.18 -3.38 -6.99
N TYR A 85 -18.98 -2.33 -7.14
CA TYR A 85 -18.52 -0.96 -6.92
C TYR A 85 -19.55 -0.10 -6.21
N HIS A 86 -19.10 0.95 -5.52
CA HIS A 86 -19.98 1.87 -4.80
C HIS A 86 -20.34 3.11 -5.62
N PHE A 87 -19.40 3.67 -6.38
CA PHE A 87 -19.62 4.82 -7.27
C PHE A 87 -19.34 4.47 -8.73
N ASP A 88 -20.23 4.87 -9.64
CA ASP A 88 -19.93 4.95 -11.08
C ASP A 88 -19.66 6.42 -11.43
N LEU A 89 -18.38 6.83 -11.39
CA LEU A 89 -18.01 8.21 -11.64
C LEU A 89 -18.23 8.64 -13.10
N ASN A 90 -18.31 7.67 -14.02
CA ASN A 90 -18.55 7.89 -15.46
C ASN A 90 -20.04 7.96 -15.79
N ASP A 91 -20.95 7.61 -14.87
CA ASP A 91 -22.38 7.78 -15.08
C ASP A 91 -22.79 9.25 -14.92
N GLU A 92 -23.01 9.93 -16.05
CA GLU A 92 -23.44 11.33 -16.12
C GLU A 92 -24.79 11.58 -15.43
N LYS A 93 -25.63 10.56 -15.26
CA LYS A 93 -26.94 10.70 -14.60
C LYS A 93 -26.86 10.63 -13.08
N SER A 94 -25.78 10.08 -12.54
CA SER A 94 -25.55 9.93 -11.10
C SER A 94 -24.83 11.15 -10.54
N TYR A 95 -25.24 11.71 -9.41
CA TYR A 95 -24.53 12.84 -8.78
C TYR A 95 -23.11 12.47 -8.35
N LEU A 96 -22.19 13.44 -8.37
CA LEU A 96 -20.88 13.25 -7.76
C LEU A 96 -21.03 13.02 -6.25
N PRO A 97 -20.21 12.13 -5.65
CA PRO A 97 -20.24 11.93 -4.22
C PRO A 97 -19.70 13.16 -3.48
N GLU A 98 -20.35 13.48 -2.35
CA GLU A 98 -19.85 14.49 -1.43
C GLU A 98 -18.44 14.13 -0.94
N PRO A 99 -17.52 15.10 -0.79
CA PRO A 99 -16.12 14.83 -0.44
C PRO A 99 -15.95 13.98 0.83
N ASP A 100 -16.76 14.23 1.86
CA ASP A 100 -16.68 13.49 3.12
C ASP A 100 -17.20 12.06 3.00
N VAL A 101 -18.22 11.83 2.16
CA VAL A 101 -18.72 10.49 1.84
C VAL A 101 -17.66 9.73 1.04
N PHE A 102 -17.06 10.36 0.03
CA PHE A 102 -16.01 9.74 -0.78
C PHE A 102 -14.78 9.33 0.04
N LYS A 103 -14.49 10.02 1.14
CA LYS A 103 -13.37 9.72 2.06
C LYS A 103 -13.67 8.65 3.10
N GLN A 104 -14.90 8.14 3.18
CA GLN A 104 -15.25 7.09 4.13
C GLN A 104 -14.48 5.80 3.83
N CYS A 105 -14.22 5.03 4.89
CA CYS A 105 -13.63 3.71 4.74
C CYS A 105 -14.53 2.82 3.88
N MET A 106 -13.92 1.97 3.05
CA MET A 106 -14.67 1.10 2.14
C MET A 106 -15.65 0.18 2.88
N PHE A 107 -15.30 -0.31 4.08
CA PHE A 107 -16.20 -1.08 4.93
C PHE A 107 -17.43 -0.26 5.39
N SER A 108 -17.27 1.03 5.66
CA SER A 108 -18.39 1.93 5.98
C SER A 108 -19.30 2.13 4.77
N LEU A 109 -18.74 2.37 3.59
CA LEU A 109 -19.52 2.49 2.34
C LEU A 109 -20.27 1.19 2.02
N ALA A 110 -19.61 0.05 2.18
CA ALA A 110 -20.17 -1.27 1.93
C ALA A 110 -21.25 -1.68 2.94
N SER A 111 -21.35 -1.01 4.09
CA SER A 111 -22.37 -1.31 5.11
C SER A 111 -23.76 -0.73 4.79
N ASP A 112 -23.93 -0.03 3.66
CA ASP A 112 -25.24 0.42 3.19
C ASP A 112 -26.16 -0.78 2.89
N SER A 113 -27.35 -0.79 3.50
CA SER A 113 -28.18 -1.99 3.67
C SER A 113 -28.66 -2.61 2.36
N ARG A 114 -28.91 -1.80 1.31
CA ARG A 114 -29.32 -2.32 -0.01
C ARG A 114 -28.22 -3.12 -0.69
N GLN A 115 -26.96 -2.81 -0.40
CA GLN A 115 -25.82 -3.44 -1.04
C GLN A 115 -25.44 -4.76 -0.33
N CYS A 116 -25.63 -4.83 0.98
CA CYS A 116 -25.40 -6.06 1.75
C CYS A 116 -26.32 -7.22 1.32
N GLU A 117 -27.60 -6.96 1.05
CA GLU A 117 -28.56 -8.00 0.65
C GLU A 117 -28.16 -8.72 -0.65
N GLU A 118 -27.62 -7.99 -1.63
CA GLU A 118 -27.17 -8.56 -2.90
C GLU A 118 -25.87 -9.36 -2.74
N ILE A 119 -24.96 -8.95 -1.84
CA ILE A 119 -23.71 -9.68 -1.57
C ILE A 119 -23.99 -11.04 -0.95
N LEU A 120 -24.98 -11.11 -0.04
CA LEU A 120 -25.38 -12.33 0.65
C LEU A 120 -25.90 -13.42 -0.31
N THR A 121 -26.34 -13.07 -1.52
CA THR A 121 -26.78 -14.05 -2.53
C THR A 121 -25.63 -14.87 -3.14
N HIS A 122 -24.38 -14.42 -3.01
CA HIS A 122 -23.21 -15.05 -3.63
C HIS A 122 -22.55 -16.15 -2.75
N ASN A 123 -23.22 -16.60 -1.67
CA ASN A 123 -22.70 -17.63 -0.76
C ASN A 123 -21.28 -17.35 -0.22
N VAL A 124 -20.88 -16.07 -0.14
CA VAL A 124 -19.59 -15.65 0.40
C VAL A 124 -19.49 -16.03 1.88
N LYS A 125 -18.36 -16.60 2.29
CA LYS A 125 -18.11 -16.92 3.71
C LYS A 125 -16.84 -16.29 4.29
N HIS A 126 -16.08 -15.58 3.46
CA HIS A 126 -14.78 -15.02 3.86
C HIS A 126 -14.63 -13.56 3.44
N LEU A 127 -14.09 -12.76 4.33
CA LEU A 127 -13.63 -11.42 4.04
C LEU A 127 -12.10 -11.44 3.96
N SER A 128 -11.55 -10.93 2.86
CA SER A 128 -10.12 -10.67 2.68
C SER A 128 -9.88 -9.16 2.68
N PRO A 129 -9.75 -8.54 3.87
CA PRO A 129 -9.56 -7.11 3.95
C PRO A 129 -8.13 -6.74 3.54
N TYR A 130 -7.95 -5.60 2.85
CA TYR A 130 -6.62 -5.00 2.69
C TYR A 130 -5.97 -4.79 4.06
N ALA A 131 -6.73 -4.22 4.99
CA ALA A 131 -6.34 -3.99 6.36
C ALA A 131 -7.59 -3.96 7.25
N ILE A 132 -7.44 -4.35 8.51
CA ILE A 132 -8.53 -4.37 9.49
C ILE A 132 -8.62 -3.01 10.16
N THR A 133 -9.81 -2.41 10.16
CA THR A 133 -10.10 -1.11 10.80
C THR A 133 -11.32 -1.22 11.71
N ALA A 134 -11.64 -0.15 12.44
CA ALA A 134 -12.88 -0.06 13.20
C ALA A 134 -14.14 -0.26 12.34
N ASP A 135 -14.06 0.08 11.05
CA ASP A 135 -15.14 -0.12 10.09
C ASP A 135 -15.32 -1.60 9.71
N THR A 136 -14.25 -2.40 9.73
CA THR A 136 -14.29 -3.83 9.39
C THR A 136 -15.23 -4.59 10.34
N ALA A 137 -15.13 -4.37 11.65
CA ALA A 137 -15.99 -5.01 12.63
C ALA A 137 -17.47 -4.66 12.45
N ARG A 138 -17.76 -3.38 12.12
CA ARG A 138 -19.13 -2.93 11.82
C ARG A 138 -19.68 -3.62 10.57
N TYR A 139 -18.87 -3.70 9.52
CA TYR A 139 -19.26 -4.37 8.29
C TYR A 139 -19.55 -5.86 8.51
N MET A 140 -18.70 -6.58 9.24
CA MET A 140 -18.94 -7.99 9.58
C MET A 140 -20.21 -8.20 10.39
N HIS A 141 -20.63 -7.24 11.21
CA HIS A 141 -21.90 -7.34 11.93
C HIS A 141 -23.10 -7.27 10.99
N VAL A 142 -23.03 -6.44 9.93
CA VAL A 142 -24.11 -6.24 8.96
C VAL A 142 -24.13 -7.33 7.88
N ALA A 143 -22.95 -7.69 7.36
CA ALA A 143 -22.79 -8.67 6.29
C ALA A 143 -22.80 -10.14 6.77
N GLY A 144 -22.90 -10.37 8.08
CA GLY A 144 -22.82 -11.70 8.68
C GLY A 144 -21.38 -12.18 8.91
N SER A 145 -21.25 -13.38 9.49
CA SER A 145 -19.94 -13.94 9.86
C SER A 145 -19.13 -14.35 8.62
N LEU A 146 -18.22 -13.46 8.18
CA LEU A 146 -17.34 -13.65 7.02
C LEU A 146 -15.94 -14.18 7.42
N GLY A 147 -15.91 -15.19 8.29
CA GLY A 147 -14.68 -15.77 8.81
C GLY A 147 -14.11 -15.04 10.03
N SER A 148 -13.02 -15.59 10.58
CA SER A 148 -12.35 -15.03 11.77
C SER A 148 -11.24 -14.05 11.35
N LEU A 149 -11.32 -12.82 11.85
CA LEU A 149 -10.28 -11.80 11.73
C LEU A 149 -9.66 -11.53 13.12
N PRO A 150 -8.39 -11.12 13.20
CA PRO A 150 -7.80 -10.66 14.46
C PRO A 150 -8.53 -9.40 14.95
N ASP A 151 -8.50 -9.17 16.26
CA ASP A 151 -9.13 -7.99 16.85
C ASP A 151 -8.37 -6.70 16.48
N LEU A 152 -9.10 -5.59 16.46
CA LEU A 152 -8.55 -4.30 16.04
C LEU A 152 -7.40 -3.83 16.93
N GLU A 153 -7.46 -4.08 18.24
CA GLU A 153 -6.43 -3.60 19.16
C GLU A 153 -5.12 -4.38 18.97
N THR A 154 -5.20 -5.69 18.71
CA THR A 154 -4.06 -6.51 18.28
C THR A 154 -3.48 -6.00 16.97
N VAL A 155 -4.32 -5.74 15.95
CA VAL A 155 -3.86 -5.19 14.66
C VAL A 155 -3.13 -3.87 14.85
N LYS A 156 -3.69 -2.95 15.65
CA LYS A 156 -3.05 -1.67 15.99
C LYS A 156 -1.75 -1.87 16.78
N HIS A 157 -1.74 -2.84 17.69
CA HIS A 157 -0.58 -3.15 18.53
C HIS A 157 0.60 -3.57 17.64
N VAL A 158 0.42 -4.59 16.79
CA VAL A 158 1.51 -5.15 15.98
C VAL A 158 1.99 -4.22 14.87
N ASN A 159 1.12 -3.33 14.33
CA ASN A 159 1.50 -2.33 13.33
C ASN A 159 2.19 -1.09 13.92
N SER A 160 2.22 -0.93 15.24
CA SER A 160 2.92 0.21 15.84
C SER A 160 4.43 0.06 15.68
N LYS A 161 5.11 1.14 15.26
CA LYS A 161 6.58 1.16 15.20
C LYS A 161 7.23 0.90 16.57
N PHE A 162 6.55 1.22 17.67
CA PHE A 162 7.00 0.84 19.02
C PHE A 162 6.99 -0.66 19.23
N TYR A 163 5.97 -1.36 18.72
CA TYR A 163 5.93 -2.82 18.80
C TYR A 163 7.09 -3.45 18.04
N SER A 164 7.34 -2.99 16.80
CA SER A 164 8.47 -3.47 15.99
C SER A 164 9.81 -3.28 16.73
N ASN A 165 10.02 -2.11 17.33
CA ASN A 165 11.22 -1.79 18.09
C ASN A 165 11.40 -2.67 19.34
N ARG A 166 10.33 -2.89 20.10
CA ARG A 166 10.34 -3.77 21.28
C ARG A 166 10.48 -5.25 20.91
N LEU A 167 9.90 -5.66 19.79
CA LEU A 167 9.96 -7.03 19.30
C LEU A 167 11.41 -7.45 19.04
N LEU A 168 12.22 -6.58 18.42
CA LEU A 168 13.66 -6.83 18.20
C LEU A 168 14.35 -7.24 19.50
N THR A 169 14.09 -6.52 20.60
CA THR A 169 14.67 -6.85 21.91
C THR A 169 14.19 -8.22 22.41
N LYS A 170 12.89 -8.55 22.25
CA LYS A 170 12.33 -9.85 22.67
C LYS A 170 12.95 -11.03 21.91
N ILE A 171 13.30 -10.85 20.64
CA ILE A 171 13.89 -11.91 19.81
C ILE A 171 15.43 -11.95 19.85
N GLY A 172 16.05 -11.06 20.64
CA GLY A 172 17.50 -10.99 20.83
C GLY A 172 18.24 -10.21 19.73
N GLU A 173 17.53 -9.39 18.96
CA GLU A 173 18.08 -8.58 17.87
C GLU A 173 18.43 -7.16 18.32
N GLN A 174 19.30 -6.51 17.55
CA GLN A 174 19.71 -5.14 17.81
C GLN A 174 18.54 -4.16 17.59
N CYS A 175 18.27 -3.36 18.62
CA CYS A 175 17.30 -2.27 18.59
C CYS A 175 17.99 -0.96 18.18
N TYR A 176 17.47 -0.29 17.15
CA TYR A 176 18.02 1.00 16.68
C TYR A 176 17.21 2.21 17.18
N GLY A 177 15.94 2.00 17.55
CA GLY A 177 15.03 3.07 17.92
C GLY A 177 14.99 3.36 19.41
N THR A 178 14.79 4.63 19.74
CA THR A 178 14.52 5.12 21.09
C THR A 178 13.12 5.71 21.12
N GLU A 179 12.25 5.16 21.96
CA GLU A 179 10.89 5.66 22.17
C GLU A 179 10.92 6.92 23.03
N VAL A 180 10.14 7.92 22.63
CA VAL A 180 9.99 9.18 23.37
C VAL A 180 8.51 9.54 23.51
N ASN A 181 8.16 10.11 24.66
CA ASN A 181 6.79 10.40 25.09
C ASN A 181 6.55 11.89 25.43
N SER A 182 7.51 12.75 25.09
CA SER A 182 7.37 14.21 25.26
C SER A 182 8.29 14.95 24.30
N VAL A 183 8.02 16.24 24.04
CA VAL A 183 8.95 17.07 23.26
C VAL A 183 10.30 17.22 23.94
N ALA A 184 10.34 17.27 25.27
CA ALA A 184 11.60 17.33 26.01
C ALA A 184 12.46 16.10 25.73
N GLU A 185 11.86 14.92 25.68
CA GLU A 185 12.56 13.67 25.31
C GLU A 185 12.98 13.66 23.84
N VAL A 186 12.13 14.13 22.90
CA VAL A 186 12.51 14.30 21.48
C VAL A 186 13.78 15.15 21.36
N GLN A 187 13.85 16.27 22.07
CA GLN A 187 15.02 17.15 22.05
C GLN A 187 16.26 16.50 22.70
N ALA A 188 16.10 15.85 23.86
CA ALA A 188 17.21 15.24 24.58
C ALA A 188 17.84 14.07 23.80
N VAL A 189 17.01 13.16 23.29
CA VAL A 189 17.44 12.01 22.48
C VAL A 189 17.98 12.50 21.14
N GLY A 190 17.27 13.41 20.47
CA GLY A 190 17.69 13.96 19.19
C GLY A 190 19.04 14.69 19.25
N ASN A 191 19.33 15.44 20.32
CA ASN A 191 20.64 16.04 20.56
C ASN A 191 21.77 15.00 20.67
N THR A 192 21.46 13.82 21.23
CA THR A 192 22.43 12.73 21.35
C THR A 192 22.69 12.08 19.99
N LEU A 193 21.64 11.89 19.18
CA LEU A 193 21.75 11.33 17.84
C LEU A 193 22.45 12.27 16.87
N LEU A 194 22.16 13.58 16.90
CA LEU A 194 22.80 14.58 16.03
C LEU A 194 24.31 14.67 16.21
N LYS A 195 24.86 14.31 17.37
CA LYS A 195 26.31 14.19 17.58
C LYS A 195 26.94 13.08 16.74
N ARG A 196 26.15 12.10 16.30
CA ARG A 196 26.59 10.94 15.51
C ARG A 196 26.16 11.04 14.04
N GLY A 197 25.14 11.84 13.73
CA GLY A 197 24.66 12.07 12.37
C GLY A 197 23.18 12.42 12.33
N ALA A 198 22.61 12.50 11.13
CA ALA A 198 21.18 12.69 10.95
C ALA A 198 20.37 11.52 11.55
N TYR A 199 19.14 11.78 11.94
CA TYR A 199 18.24 10.78 12.51
C TYR A 199 16.83 10.87 11.94
N LEU A 200 16.08 9.78 12.02
CA LEU A 200 14.68 9.71 11.64
C LEU A 200 13.79 9.88 12.87
N LEU A 201 12.82 10.79 12.78
CA LEU A 201 11.72 10.93 13.72
C LEU A 201 10.47 10.30 13.10
N LYS A 202 9.97 9.23 13.72
CA LYS A 202 8.86 8.43 13.19
C LYS A 202 7.64 8.48 14.11
N ASP A 203 6.48 8.74 13.54
CA ASP A 203 5.16 8.60 14.16
C ASP A 203 4.80 7.11 14.27
N PRO A 204 4.21 6.63 15.37
CA PRO A 204 3.90 5.21 15.57
C PRO A 204 3.09 4.56 14.43
N PHE A 205 2.24 5.36 13.78
CA PHE A 205 1.42 4.98 12.63
C PHE A 205 1.69 5.93 11.44
N GLY A 206 2.92 6.42 11.31
CA GLY A 206 3.35 7.20 10.16
C GLY A 206 3.57 6.32 8.93
N VAL A 207 3.15 6.81 7.76
CA VAL A 207 3.35 6.19 6.46
C VAL A 207 4.29 7.01 5.57
N SER A 208 4.69 6.41 4.46
CA SER A 208 5.51 7.02 3.42
C SER A 208 5.06 8.46 3.03
N GLY A 209 5.90 9.44 3.37
CA GLY A 209 5.67 10.87 3.13
C GLY A 209 4.71 11.58 4.09
N LYS A 210 4.15 10.88 5.09
CA LYS A 210 3.33 11.45 6.19
C LYS A 210 3.65 10.70 7.49
N GLY A 211 4.47 11.30 8.37
CA GLY A 211 4.75 10.73 9.70
C GLY A 211 6.15 10.14 9.87
N ASN A 212 7.04 10.20 8.88
CA ASN A 212 8.48 10.00 9.05
C ASN A 212 9.21 11.27 8.59
N LEU A 213 10.11 11.80 9.41
CA LEU A 213 10.88 13.01 9.11
C LEU A 213 12.36 12.80 9.35
N LEU A 214 13.19 13.12 8.36
CA LEU A 214 14.64 13.16 8.52
C LEU A 214 15.05 14.46 9.20
N ILE A 215 15.75 14.37 10.32
CA ILE A 215 16.31 15.49 11.08
C ILE A 215 17.82 15.54 10.85
N GLU A 216 18.27 16.50 10.06
CA GLU A 216 19.68 16.62 9.65
C GLU A 216 20.51 17.55 10.54
N ASN A 217 19.84 18.44 11.28
CA ASN A 217 20.53 19.45 12.09
C ASN A 217 19.64 19.99 13.23
N GLU A 218 20.29 20.65 14.18
CA GLU A 218 19.65 21.23 15.37
C GLU A 218 18.58 22.29 15.04
N ALA A 219 18.76 23.05 13.94
CA ALA A 219 17.79 24.06 13.54
C ALA A 219 16.46 23.42 13.10
N MET A 220 16.52 22.32 12.36
CA MET A 220 15.34 21.54 11.99
C MET A 220 14.69 20.93 13.24
N GLN A 221 15.48 20.29 14.12
CA GLN A 221 14.97 19.73 15.37
C GLN A 221 14.22 20.78 16.21
N ARG A 222 14.78 21.98 16.36
CA ARG A 222 14.15 23.08 17.11
C ARG A 222 12.80 23.47 16.52
N ARG A 223 12.69 23.61 15.19
CA ARG A 223 11.41 23.92 14.52
C ARG A 223 10.36 22.83 14.75
N ILE A 224 10.77 21.56 14.74
CA ILE A 224 9.88 20.43 15.02
C ILE A 224 9.47 20.42 16.49
N GLY A 225 10.41 20.67 17.42
CA GLY A 225 10.12 20.82 18.84
C GLY A 225 9.08 21.91 19.10
N GLU A 226 9.26 23.10 18.53
CA GLU A 226 8.28 24.20 18.64
C GLU A 226 6.90 23.83 18.08
N HIS A 227 6.86 23.07 16.99
CA HIS A 227 5.60 22.58 16.41
C HIS A 227 4.87 21.60 17.34
N LEU A 228 5.61 20.68 17.95
CA LEU A 228 5.07 19.68 18.87
C LEU A 228 4.68 20.30 20.21
N GLU A 229 5.45 21.26 20.75
CA GLU A 229 5.12 21.96 21.99
C GLU A 229 3.78 22.70 21.89
N LYS A 230 3.51 23.32 20.73
CA LYS A 230 2.21 23.97 20.47
C LYS A 230 1.05 22.98 20.53
N GLN A 231 1.27 21.73 20.14
CA GLN A 231 0.25 20.67 20.22
C GLN A 231 0.11 20.14 21.65
N GLU A 232 1.21 19.94 22.37
CA GLU A 232 1.18 19.54 23.78
C GLU A 232 0.45 20.56 24.65
N ARG A 233 0.68 21.86 24.44
CA ARG A 233 -0.05 22.95 25.13
C ARG A 233 -1.56 22.94 24.84
N ARG A 234 -1.99 22.30 23.75
CA ARG A 234 -3.42 22.10 23.40
C ARG A 234 -3.97 20.77 23.90
N GLY A 235 -3.21 20.04 24.72
CA GLY A 235 -3.62 18.78 25.34
C GLY A 235 -3.30 17.52 24.52
N MET A 236 -2.58 17.64 23.41
CA MET A 236 -2.12 16.46 22.66
C MET A 236 -0.92 15.80 23.35
N ARG A 237 -0.71 14.50 23.14
CA ARG A 237 0.46 13.77 23.66
C ARG A 237 1.49 13.57 22.55
N SER A 238 2.77 13.83 22.81
CA SER A 238 3.83 13.48 21.87
C SER A 238 4.24 12.02 22.07
N GLN A 239 4.26 11.24 21.00
CA GLN A 239 4.79 9.88 21.02
C GLN A 239 5.49 9.63 19.70
N PHE A 240 6.80 9.38 19.73
CA PHE A 240 7.61 9.17 18.54
C PHE A 240 8.70 8.15 18.78
N LEU A 241 9.20 7.56 17.69
CA LEU A 241 10.38 6.71 17.67
C LEU A 241 11.51 7.47 16.97
N LEU A 242 12.66 7.62 17.64
CA LEU A 242 13.85 8.23 17.06
C LEU A 242 14.86 7.15 16.73
N GLU A 243 15.33 7.10 15.48
CA GLU A 243 16.30 6.12 15.00
C GLU A 243 17.46 6.83 14.29
N PRO A 244 18.71 6.33 14.40
CA PRO A 244 19.79 6.84 13.55
C PRO A 244 19.46 6.62 12.07
N LEU A 245 19.90 7.54 11.20
CA LEU A 245 19.85 7.29 9.76
C LEU A 245 20.90 6.24 9.40
N LEU A 246 20.46 5.01 9.14
CA LEU A 246 21.32 3.92 8.73
C LEU A 246 21.70 4.04 7.25
N ARG A 247 22.94 3.66 6.92
CA ARG A 247 23.43 3.63 5.54
C ARG A 247 23.01 2.33 4.87
N LYS A 248 21.85 2.37 4.23
CA LYS A 248 21.28 1.24 3.52
C LYS A 248 21.90 1.08 2.13
N GLU A 249 22.18 -0.16 1.76
CA GLU A 249 22.47 -0.58 0.40
C GLU A 249 21.17 -1.00 -0.31
N LEU A 250 20.32 -1.76 0.36
CA LEU A 250 19.13 -2.36 -0.23
C LEU A 250 17.97 -2.45 0.78
N ASP A 251 16.77 -2.07 0.35
CA ASP A 251 15.53 -2.37 1.08
C ASP A 251 14.89 -3.65 0.51
N PHE A 252 14.36 -4.49 1.39
CA PHE A 252 13.56 -5.63 1.00
C PHE A 252 12.41 -5.85 2.00
N SER A 253 11.43 -6.65 1.62
CA SER A 253 10.39 -7.08 2.53
C SER A 253 10.11 -8.56 2.38
N SER A 254 9.90 -9.24 3.51
CA SER A 254 9.42 -10.62 3.53
C SER A 254 7.94 -10.67 3.85
N HIS A 255 7.20 -11.51 3.12
CA HIS A 255 5.76 -11.61 3.18
C HIS A 255 5.35 -12.98 3.68
N TRP A 256 4.43 -12.98 4.64
CA TRP A 256 4.00 -14.17 5.35
C TRP A 256 2.50 -14.16 5.57
N PHE A 257 1.94 -15.33 5.82
CA PHE A 257 0.58 -15.48 6.32
C PHE A 257 0.61 -16.30 7.60
N ILE A 258 0.03 -15.76 8.67
CA ILE A 258 -0.14 -16.47 9.95
C ILE A 258 -1.55 -17.04 9.99
N HIS A 259 -1.66 -18.36 10.11
CA HIS A 259 -2.94 -19.05 10.21
C HIS A 259 -3.53 -18.92 11.62
N THR A 260 -4.83 -19.14 11.72
CA THR A 260 -5.59 -19.16 12.99
C THR A 260 -5.16 -20.28 13.94
N ASN A 261 -4.47 -21.31 13.45
CA ASN A 261 -3.89 -22.39 14.25
C ASN A 261 -2.42 -22.12 14.66
N GLY A 262 -1.85 -21.00 14.22
CA GLY A 262 -0.45 -20.62 14.47
C GLY A 262 0.55 -21.14 13.45
N GLU A 263 0.12 -21.87 12.40
CA GLU A 263 0.98 -22.20 11.27
C GLU A 263 1.37 -20.93 10.49
N ARG A 264 2.58 -20.91 9.93
CA ARG A 264 3.09 -19.77 9.16
C ARG A 264 3.40 -20.22 7.75
N GLU A 265 2.92 -19.46 6.78
CA GLU A 265 3.19 -19.67 5.37
C GLU A 265 4.13 -18.56 4.87
N PHE A 266 5.28 -18.95 4.34
CA PHE A 266 6.16 -18.04 3.61
C PHE A 266 5.59 -17.79 2.21
N LEU A 267 5.47 -16.53 1.82
CA LEU A 267 4.89 -16.15 0.52
C LEU A 267 5.97 -15.69 -0.46
N SER A 268 6.81 -14.72 -0.06
CA SER A 268 7.88 -14.20 -0.91
C SER A 268 8.83 -13.27 -0.15
N VAL A 269 9.99 -13.01 -0.77
CA VAL A 269 10.80 -11.81 -0.51
C VAL A 269 10.72 -10.90 -1.74
N GLN A 270 10.53 -9.61 -1.50
CA GLN A 270 10.50 -8.56 -2.53
C GLN A 270 11.61 -7.55 -2.26
N ARG A 271 12.42 -7.22 -3.27
CA ARG A 271 13.27 -6.03 -3.26
C ARG A 271 12.36 -4.80 -3.40
N MET A 272 12.58 -3.81 -2.53
CA MET A 272 11.79 -2.59 -2.48
C MET A 272 12.56 -1.45 -3.15
N LEU A 273 12.06 -0.96 -4.28
CA LEU A 273 12.66 0.16 -5.01
C LEU A 273 12.17 1.47 -4.41
N ASN A 274 12.72 1.84 -3.25
CA ASN A 274 12.32 3.05 -2.55
C ASN A 274 13.19 4.25 -2.98
N GLN A 275 12.57 5.40 -3.22
CA GLN A 275 13.26 6.68 -3.32
C GLN A 275 13.11 7.43 -1.99
N GLN A 276 14.21 7.56 -1.26
CA GLN A 276 14.21 8.04 0.13
C GLN A 276 13.29 7.17 1.02
N GLN A 277 12.16 7.72 1.46
CA GLN A 277 11.14 7.08 2.29
C GLN A 277 9.85 6.81 1.49
N ASN A 278 9.91 6.94 0.16
CA ASN A 278 8.79 6.77 -0.74
C ASN A 278 8.88 5.48 -1.54
N TYR A 279 7.78 4.72 -1.54
CA TYR A 279 7.63 3.57 -2.42
C TYR A 279 7.77 4.00 -3.88
N GLY A 280 8.64 3.33 -4.62
CA GLY A 280 8.81 3.51 -6.07
C GLY A 280 8.56 2.22 -6.86
N GLY A 281 8.68 1.05 -6.25
CA GLY A 281 8.33 -0.22 -6.87
C GLY A 281 8.69 -1.45 -6.03
N SER A 282 8.24 -2.62 -6.48
CA SER A 282 8.56 -3.93 -5.91
C SER A 282 8.95 -4.89 -7.02
N ILE A 283 9.98 -5.68 -6.77
CA ILE A 283 10.40 -6.77 -7.64
C ILE A 283 10.75 -7.98 -6.78
N ARG A 284 10.41 -9.19 -7.24
CA ARG A 284 10.75 -10.42 -6.54
C ARG A 284 12.27 -10.53 -6.33
N ALA A 285 12.68 -10.94 -5.13
CA ALA A 285 14.06 -11.25 -4.84
C ALA A 285 14.55 -12.41 -5.71
N ASP A 286 15.79 -12.31 -6.19
CA ASP A 286 16.46 -13.40 -6.89
C ASP A 286 17.01 -14.44 -5.89
N GLU A 287 17.47 -15.57 -6.44
CA GLU A 287 18.03 -16.66 -5.64
C GLU A 287 19.29 -16.23 -4.87
N VAL A 288 20.06 -15.27 -5.40
CA VAL A 288 21.27 -14.75 -4.77
C VAL A 288 20.92 -14.04 -3.47
N LEU A 289 19.93 -13.15 -3.49
CA LEU A 289 19.45 -12.47 -2.30
C LEU A 289 18.84 -13.47 -1.31
N LEU A 290 18.02 -14.42 -1.76
CA LEU A 290 17.45 -15.44 -0.87
C LEU A 290 18.52 -16.26 -0.15
N LEU A 291 19.57 -16.69 -0.86
CA LEU A 291 20.69 -17.44 -0.27
C LEU A 291 21.48 -16.57 0.72
N LEU A 292 21.67 -15.28 0.43
CA LEU A 292 22.29 -14.35 1.36
C LEU A 292 21.49 -14.24 2.67
N LEU A 293 20.16 -14.11 2.57
CA LEU A 293 19.26 -14.03 3.73
C LEU A 293 19.28 -15.32 4.56
N GLU A 294 19.26 -16.48 3.89
CA GLU A 294 19.36 -17.79 4.54
C GLU A 294 20.67 -17.93 5.32
N ASN A 295 21.81 -17.65 4.68
CA ASN A 295 23.13 -17.74 5.31
C ASN A 295 23.31 -16.79 6.49
N ALA A 296 22.58 -15.67 6.51
CA ALA A 296 22.59 -14.71 7.58
C ALA A 296 21.61 -15.04 8.72
N GLY A 297 20.84 -16.14 8.62
CA GLY A 297 19.86 -16.54 9.63
C GLY A 297 18.59 -15.69 9.66
N TYR A 298 18.30 -14.95 8.59
CA TYR A 298 17.13 -14.04 8.53
C TYR A 298 15.82 -14.77 8.80
N PHE A 299 15.62 -15.94 8.21
CA PHE A 299 14.38 -16.71 8.32
C PHE A 299 14.18 -17.28 9.73
N ASP A 300 15.25 -17.65 10.45
CA ASP A 300 15.17 -18.03 11.87
C ASP A 300 14.71 -16.86 12.74
N THR A 301 15.17 -15.64 12.43
CA THR A 301 14.70 -14.42 13.10
C THR A 301 13.24 -14.13 12.79
N MET A 302 12.80 -14.31 11.54
CA MET A 302 11.38 -14.16 11.16
C MET A 302 10.49 -15.18 11.88
N GLU A 303 10.92 -16.43 12.00
CA GLU A 303 10.15 -17.48 12.70
C GLU A 303 9.90 -17.14 14.18
N LYS A 304 10.88 -16.54 14.87
CA LYS A 304 10.71 -16.00 16.23
C LYS A 304 9.73 -14.84 16.27
N ALA A 305 9.85 -13.89 15.33
CA ALA A 305 8.97 -12.73 15.25
C ALA A 305 7.52 -13.15 15.01
N LEU A 306 7.28 -13.98 13.98
CA LEU A 306 5.96 -14.52 13.63
C LEU A 306 5.32 -15.29 14.78
N ARG A 307 6.11 -16.03 15.58
CA ARG A 307 5.61 -16.70 16.78
C ARG A 307 5.03 -15.70 17.77
N ILE A 308 5.77 -14.64 18.08
CA ILE A 308 5.35 -13.63 19.05
C ILE A 308 4.12 -12.87 18.54
N LEU A 309 4.05 -12.56 17.24
CA LEU A 309 2.84 -11.96 16.66
C LEU A 309 1.60 -12.83 16.89
N PHE A 310 1.72 -14.14 16.68
CA PHE A 310 0.63 -15.08 16.93
C PHE A 310 0.28 -15.19 18.41
N GLU A 311 1.28 -15.28 19.30
CA GLU A 311 1.09 -15.29 20.76
C GLU A 311 0.43 -14.01 21.27
N ASP A 312 0.72 -12.86 20.65
CA ASP A 312 0.08 -11.57 20.91
C ASP A 312 -1.33 -11.46 20.26
N GLY A 313 -1.80 -12.53 19.59
CA GLY A 313 -3.17 -12.67 19.08
C GLY A 313 -3.35 -12.40 17.58
N TYR A 314 -2.27 -12.10 16.85
CA TYR A 314 -2.36 -11.73 15.44
C TYR A 314 -2.36 -12.96 14.51
N HIS A 315 -3.29 -12.97 13.56
CA HIS A 315 -3.30 -13.89 12.41
C HIS A 315 -3.71 -13.14 11.13
N GLY A 316 -3.22 -13.59 9.99
CA GLY A 316 -3.43 -12.93 8.69
C GLY A 316 -2.12 -12.60 7.96
N PHE A 317 -2.23 -11.76 6.92
CA PHE A 317 -1.08 -11.33 6.12
C PHE A 317 -0.20 -10.36 6.90
N VAL A 318 1.10 -10.62 6.94
CA VAL A 318 2.09 -9.72 7.54
C VAL A 318 3.31 -9.56 6.64
N CYS A 319 3.80 -8.33 6.59
CA CYS A 319 4.99 -7.93 5.86
C CYS A 319 6.02 -7.39 6.87
N PHE A 320 7.25 -7.88 6.80
CA PHE A 320 8.38 -7.33 7.54
C PHE A 320 9.22 -6.52 6.57
N ASP A 321 9.32 -5.22 6.79
CA ASP A 321 10.24 -4.38 6.05
C ASP A 321 11.62 -4.52 6.70
N SER A 322 12.62 -4.73 5.86
CA SER A 322 13.99 -5.07 6.24
C SER A 322 14.97 -4.30 5.35
N MET A 323 16.23 -4.19 5.78
CA MET A 323 17.27 -3.58 4.94
C MET A 323 18.61 -4.28 5.10
N ILE A 324 19.43 -4.22 4.06
CA ILE A 324 20.85 -4.56 4.07
C ILE A 324 21.63 -3.25 4.09
N LEU A 325 22.57 -3.12 5.01
CA LEU A 325 23.44 -1.95 5.15
C LEU A 325 24.67 -2.06 4.24
N GLU A 326 25.35 -0.93 3.99
CA GLU A 326 26.57 -0.87 3.16
C GLU A 326 27.73 -1.76 3.68
N ASP A 327 27.70 -2.14 4.95
CA ASP A 327 28.67 -3.04 5.57
C ASP A 327 28.22 -4.53 5.55
N GLY A 328 27.10 -4.82 4.88
CA GLY A 328 26.51 -6.15 4.76
C GLY A 328 25.66 -6.58 5.96
N VAL A 329 25.52 -5.75 6.99
CA VAL A 329 24.64 -6.05 8.14
C VAL A 329 23.18 -6.04 7.70
N ILE A 330 22.44 -7.08 8.09
CA ILE A 330 20.99 -7.14 7.89
C ILE A 330 20.29 -6.53 9.10
N VAL A 331 19.42 -5.56 8.86
CA VAL A 331 18.42 -5.11 9.84
C VAL A 331 17.13 -5.89 9.58
N PRO A 332 16.81 -6.90 10.42
CA PRO A 332 15.77 -7.86 10.10
C PRO A 332 14.37 -7.26 10.15
N ILE A 333 14.13 -6.28 11.04
CA ILE A 333 12.82 -5.62 11.18
C ILE A 333 13.04 -4.12 11.32
N VAL A 334 12.61 -3.38 10.31
CA VAL A 334 12.54 -1.91 10.29
C VAL A 334 11.14 -1.47 10.69
N GLU A 335 10.13 -2.11 10.11
CA GLU A 335 8.73 -1.98 10.51
C GLU A 335 7.95 -3.25 10.15
N ILE A 336 6.84 -3.45 10.85
CA ILE A 336 5.89 -4.54 10.62
C ILE A 336 4.62 -3.94 10.05
N ASN A 337 4.18 -4.48 8.92
CA ASN A 337 2.96 -4.11 8.23
C ASN A 337 2.01 -5.32 8.27
N ALA A 338 1.14 -5.38 9.28
CA ALA A 338 0.19 -6.47 9.51
C ALA A 338 -1.10 -6.22 8.71
N ARG A 339 -0.94 -6.18 7.39
CA ARG A 339 -1.95 -5.94 6.36
C ARG A 339 -1.42 -6.44 5.01
N GLN A 340 -2.28 -6.48 3.99
CA GLN A 340 -1.82 -6.62 2.62
C GLN A 340 -0.91 -5.43 2.24
N SER A 341 0.17 -5.70 1.51
CA SER A 341 1.20 -4.71 1.14
C SER A 341 1.35 -4.60 -0.38
N MET A 342 2.04 -3.56 -0.85
CA MET A 342 2.38 -3.42 -2.28
C MET A 342 3.28 -4.57 -2.76
N GLY A 343 4.22 -5.04 -1.94
CA GLY A 343 5.05 -6.21 -2.26
C GLY A 343 4.24 -7.50 -2.36
N LEU A 344 3.19 -7.63 -1.53
CA LEU A 344 2.26 -8.75 -1.61
C LEU A 344 1.42 -8.69 -2.90
N ILE A 345 0.97 -7.49 -3.31
CA ILE A 345 0.31 -7.30 -4.61
C ILE A 345 1.22 -7.77 -5.74
N ASN A 346 2.51 -7.36 -5.73
CA ASN A 346 3.46 -7.84 -6.74
C ASN A 346 3.64 -9.36 -6.70
N THR A 347 3.67 -9.97 -5.51
CA THR A 347 3.75 -11.42 -5.34
C THR A 347 2.60 -12.14 -6.05
N TYR A 348 1.38 -11.63 -5.94
CA TYR A 348 0.21 -12.24 -6.57
C TYR A 348 0.08 -11.91 -8.06
N LEU A 349 0.56 -10.75 -8.50
CA LEU A 349 0.74 -10.46 -9.92
C LEU A 349 1.73 -11.44 -10.56
N ASP A 350 2.88 -11.67 -9.90
CA ASP A 350 3.92 -12.60 -10.36
C ASP A 350 3.39 -14.03 -10.49
N LYS A 351 2.52 -14.50 -9.58
CA LYS A 351 1.84 -15.81 -9.74
C LYS A 351 1.03 -15.88 -11.04
N GLY A 352 0.39 -14.78 -11.43
CA GLY A 352 -0.30 -14.66 -12.72
C GLY A 352 0.67 -14.61 -13.91
N TRP A 353 1.89 -14.11 -13.73
CA TRP A 353 2.91 -14.05 -14.78
C TRP A 353 3.70 -15.37 -14.93
N GLU A 354 3.79 -16.17 -13.87
CA GLU A 354 4.47 -17.47 -13.86
C GLU A 354 3.89 -18.44 -14.90
N MET A 355 2.57 -18.38 -15.19
CA MET A 355 1.95 -19.18 -16.27
C MET A 355 2.51 -18.84 -17.67
N TYR A 356 3.14 -17.67 -17.81
CA TYR A 356 3.81 -17.20 -19.02
C TYR A 356 5.35 -17.30 -18.90
N GLY A 357 5.87 -17.77 -17.77
CA GLY A 357 7.31 -17.90 -17.51
C GLY A 357 8.02 -16.59 -17.14
N TYR A 358 7.30 -15.61 -16.59
CA TYR A 358 7.84 -14.28 -16.29
C TYR A 358 7.62 -13.83 -14.86
N SER A 359 8.36 -12.79 -14.45
CA SER A 359 8.11 -11.97 -13.26
C SER A 359 8.07 -10.48 -13.65
N GLY A 360 7.31 -9.72 -12.88
CA GLY A 360 7.06 -8.30 -13.10
C GLY A 360 7.81 -7.39 -12.14
N LEU A 361 7.94 -6.13 -12.57
CA LEU A 361 8.19 -5.00 -11.68
C LEU A 361 6.88 -4.25 -11.46
N LEU A 362 6.35 -4.27 -10.24
CA LEU A 362 5.26 -3.38 -9.86
C LEU A 362 5.81 -1.98 -9.60
N THR A 363 5.36 -0.98 -10.34
CA THR A 363 5.75 0.43 -10.16
C THR A 363 4.60 1.37 -10.54
N PHE A 364 4.83 2.69 -10.47
CA PHE A 364 3.88 3.68 -10.94
C PHE A 364 4.55 4.92 -11.51
N LEU A 365 3.82 5.59 -12.40
CA LEU A 365 4.15 6.93 -12.87
C LEU A 365 3.11 7.92 -12.32
N SER A 366 3.58 9.02 -11.74
CA SER A 366 2.72 10.15 -11.38
C SER A 366 2.55 11.04 -12.60
N LEU A 367 1.30 11.24 -13.01
CA LEU A 367 0.94 11.83 -14.29
C LEU A 367 0.10 13.08 -14.09
N GLY A 368 0.30 14.08 -14.94
CA GLY A 368 -0.63 15.17 -15.15
C GLY A 368 -1.37 14.92 -16.46
N LEU A 369 -2.70 14.95 -16.40
CA LEU A 369 -3.54 14.57 -17.54
C LEU A 369 -4.01 15.80 -18.34
N PRO A 370 -3.89 15.76 -19.68
CA PRO A 370 -4.48 16.81 -20.51
C PRO A 370 -6.01 16.73 -20.51
N GLU A 371 -6.66 17.82 -20.91
CA GLU A 371 -8.11 17.86 -21.05
C GLU A 371 -8.59 16.88 -22.14
N GLY A 372 -9.69 16.17 -21.89
CA GLY A 372 -10.24 15.18 -22.81
C GLY A 372 -9.51 13.83 -22.84
N PHE A 373 -8.48 13.63 -22.02
CA PHE A 373 -7.82 12.33 -21.90
C PHE A 373 -8.80 11.23 -21.44
N THR A 374 -8.70 10.05 -22.05
CA THR A 374 -9.46 8.86 -21.66
C THR A 374 -8.54 7.67 -21.39
N PHE A 375 -8.91 6.81 -20.45
CA PHE A 375 -8.16 5.58 -20.18
C PHE A 375 -8.13 4.66 -21.42
N GLU A 376 -9.22 4.63 -22.17
CA GLU A 376 -9.33 3.91 -23.43
C GLU A 376 -8.24 4.31 -24.43
N SER A 377 -8.00 5.62 -24.61
CA SER A 377 -6.99 6.13 -25.54
C SER A 377 -5.58 5.67 -25.17
N LEU A 378 -5.27 5.56 -23.87
CA LEU A 378 -4.00 5.03 -23.39
C LEU A 378 -3.88 3.53 -23.73
N MET A 379 -4.90 2.74 -23.46
CA MET A 379 -4.91 1.30 -23.76
C MET A 379 -4.70 1.03 -25.26
N ASP A 380 -5.37 1.77 -26.13
CA ASP A 380 -5.21 1.65 -27.58
C ASP A 380 -3.81 2.05 -28.05
N THR A 381 -3.27 3.14 -27.49
CA THR A 381 -1.92 3.60 -27.85
C THR A 381 -0.86 2.60 -27.40
N LEU A 382 -0.98 2.01 -26.20
CA LEU A 382 -0.10 0.93 -25.75
C LEU A 382 -0.23 -0.31 -26.62
N HIS A 383 -1.44 -0.63 -27.08
CA HIS A 383 -1.68 -1.75 -27.97
C HIS A 383 -1.00 -1.56 -29.34
N VAL A 384 -1.20 -0.40 -29.97
CA VAL A 384 -0.67 -0.06 -31.30
C VAL A 384 0.85 0.10 -31.29
N SER A 385 1.41 0.66 -30.22
CA SER A 385 2.87 0.77 -30.04
C SER A 385 3.56 -0.56 -29.71
N GLY A 386 2.80 -1.63 -29.51
CA GLY A 386 3.34 -2.95 -29.15
C GLY A 386 3.84 -3.03 -27.71
N LEU A 387 3.55 -2.04 -26.86
CA LEU A 387 3.96 -2.01 -25.46
C LEU A 387 3.00 -2.73 -24.52
N LEU A 388 1.72 -2.89 -24.88
CA LEU A 388 0.76 -3.61 -24.04
C LEU A 388 1.13 -5.10 -23.96
N PHE A 389 1.31 -5.62 -22.76
CA PHE A 389 1.55 -7.05 -22.54
C PHE A 389 0.34 -7.88 -22.99
N ARG A 390 0.56 -9.06 -23.59
CA ARG A 390 -0.53 -9.90 -24.13
C ARG A 390 -0.38 -11.40 -23.81
N GLY A 391 0.42 -11.76 -22.81
CA GLY A 391 0.68 -13.16 -22.46
C GLY A 391 1.83 -13.81 -23.26
N GLN A 392 1.73 -15.13 -23.45
CA GLN A 392 2.84 -16.02 -23.87
C GLN A 392 3.80 -15.44 -24.92
N GLY A 393 5.10 -15.53 -24.65
CA GLY A 393 6.19 -15.19 -25.57
C GLY A 393 6.38 -13.70 -25.81
N LYS A 394 5.69 -12.82 -25.07
CA LYS A 394 5.78 -11.36 -25.19
C LYS A 394 6.10 -10.72 -23.85
N TYR A 395 6.73 -9.56 -23.92
CA TYR A 395 7.00 -8.66 -22.79
C TYR A 395 6.16 -7.40 -22.96
N GLY A 396 6.01 -6.61 -21.90
CA GLY A 396 5.28 -5.35 -22.01
C GLY A 396 4.84 -4.73 -20.69
N ILE A 397 4.04 -3.70 -20.83
CA ILE A 397 3.39 -2.94 -19.77
C ILE A 397 2.00 -3.52 -19.53
N VAL A 398 1.70 -3.79 -18.26
CA VAL A 398 0.36 -4.14 -17.79
C VAL A 398 -0.16 -2.98 -16.96
N PRO A 399 -1.07 -2.14 -17.47
CA PRO A 399 -1.85 -1.23 -16.64
C PRO A 399 -2.70 -2.04 -15.65
N ILE A 400 -2.66 -1.68 -14.37
CA ILE A 400 -3.36 -2.43 -13.31
C ILE A 400 -4.38 -1.58 -12.53
N SER A 401 -4.52 -0.30 -12.88
CA SER A 401 -5.54 0.57 -12.31
C SER A 401 -5.90 1.68 -13.29
N SER A 402 -7.21 1.89 -13.44
CA SER A 402 -7.81 2.98 -14.20
C SER A 402 -8.19 4.14 -13.28
N ASN A 403 -8.72 3.82 -12.10
CA ASN A 403 -9.28 4.80 -11.17
C ASN A 403 -8.20 5.65 -10.50
N THR A 404 -7.04 5.09 -10.14
CA THR A 404 -5.92 5.89 -9.60
C THR A 404 -5.38 6.89 -10.62
N LEU A 405 -5.55 6.61 -11.91
CA LEU A 405 -5.16 7.50 -12.98
C LEU A 405 -6.24 8.58 -13.23
N MET A 406 -7.49 8.16 -13.34
CA MET A 406 -8.56 9.00 -13.89
C MET A 406 -9.38 9.79 -12.86
N VAL A 407 -9.40 9.39 -11.58
CA VAL A 407 -10.36 9.91 -10.59
C VAL A 407 -10.41 11.44 -10.51
N ASN A 408 -9.26 12.11 -10.41
CA ASN A 408 -9.21 13.56 -10.32
C ASN A 408 -9.61 14.23 -11.64
N GLY A 409 -9.28 13.61 -12.78
CA GLY A 409 -9.69 14.08 -14.11
C GLY A 409 -11.21 14.06 -14.26
N ILE A 410 -11.83 12.93 -13.95
CA ILE A 410 -13.29 12.74 -14.02
C ILE A 410 -14.00 13.72 -13.08
N MET A 411 -13.60 13.77 -11.80
CA MET A 411 -14.23 14.68 -10.84
C MET A 411 -14.10 16.16 -11.24
N THR A 412 -12.95 16.56 -11.80
CA THR A 412 -12.74 17.93 -12.27
C THR A 412 -13.64 18.25 -13.46
N SER A 413 -13.72 17.37 -14.46
CA SER A 413 -14.58 17.54 -15.63
C SER A 413 -16.06 17.61 -15.25
N ARG A 414 -16.51 16.75 -14.33
CA ARG A 414 -17.90 16.73 -13.85
C ARG A 414 -18.28 17.98 -13.05
N ARG A 415 -17.38 18.47 -12.18
CA ARG A 415 -17.59 19.75 -11.48
C ARG A 415 -17.68 20.93 -12.44
N LYS A 416 -16.85 20.94 -13.50
CA LYS A 416 -16.93 21.97 -14.55
C LYS A 416 -18.30 21.93 -15.26
N SER A 417 -18.82 20.74 -15.60
CA SER A 417 -20.15 20.62 -16.23
C SER A 417 -21.29 21.06 -15.31
N GLU A 418 -21.13 20.93 -14.00
CA GLU A 418 -22.06 21.43 -12.98
C GLU A 418 -21.90 22.93 -12.67
N GLY A 419 -21.04 23.65 -13.42
CA GLY A 419 -20.81 25.09 -13.26
C GLY A 419 -19.92 25.46 -12.06
N ILE A 420 -19.30 24.48 -11.41
CA ILE A 420 -18.41 24.70 -10.26
C ILE A 420 -17.01 25.02 -10.78
N GLN A 421 -16.63 26.30 -10.75
CA GLN A 421 -15.29 26.73 -11.16
C GLN A 421 -14.21 26.20 -10.22
N SER A 422 -13.20 25.57 -10.80
CA SER A 422 -11.99 25.12 -10.12
C SER A 422 -10.78 25.64 -10.87
N HIS A 423 -10.02 26.56 -10.26
CA HIS A 423 -8.74 27.09 -10.79
C HIS A 423 -7.57 26.11 -10.61
N ARG A 424 -7.80 24.80 -10.70
CA ARG A 424 -6.72 23.82 -10.57
C ARG A 424 -5.96 23.67 -11.89
N GLY A 425 -4.65 23.46 -11.78
CA GLY A 425 -3.81 23.02 -12.91
C GLY A 425 -4.22 21.64 -13.42
N MET A 426 -3.40 21.03 -14.29
CA MET A 426 -3.66 19.69 -14.81
C MET A 426 -4.00 18.70 -13.68
N PRO A 427 -5.13 17.98 -13.77
CA PRO A 427 -5.48 16.94 -12.80
C PRO A 427 -4.36 15.91 -12.71
N LYS A 428 -3.94 15.60 -11.47
CA LYS A 428 -2.93 14.57 -11.24
C LYS A 428 -3.57 13.19 -11.14
N GLY A 429 -2.90 12.19 -11.68
CA GLY A 429 -3.22 10.76 -11.54
C GLY A 429 -1.98 9.93 -11.26
N ARG A 430 -2.15 8.65 -10.95
CA ARG A 430 -1.08 7.65 -10.93
C ARG A 430 -1.45 6.48 -11.81
N LEU A 431 -0.57 6.18 -12.76
CA LEU A 431 -0.64 4.96 -13.56
C LEU A 431 0.19 3.88 -12.86
N TYR A 432 -0.46 2.99 -12.12
CA TYR A 432 0.18 1.79 -11.59
C TYR A 432 0.30 0.75 -12.71
N ILE A 433 1.47 0.12 -12.79
CA ILE A 433 1.81 -0.86 -13.83
C ILE A 433 2.59 -2.04 -13.25
N SER A 434 2.40 -3.21 -13.87
CA SER A 434 3.39 -4.29 -13.82
C SER A 434 4.19 -4.27 -15.12
N VAL A 435 5.52 -4.18 -15.03
CA VAL A 435 6.43 -4.21 -16.18
C VAL A 435 6.99 -5.62 -16.30
N VAL A 436 6.47 -6.38 -17.27
CA VAL A 436 6.89 -7.76 -17.53
C VAL A 436 8.01 -7.72 -18.57
N GLY A 437 9.24 -7.91 -18.12
CA GLY A 437 10.45 -7.84 -18.95
C GLY A 437 11.38 -9.03 -18.69
N ARG A 438 12.38 -9.20 -19.55
CA ARG A 438 13.30 -10.35 -19.51
C ARG A 438 14.29 -10.25 -18.34
N ASP A 439 14.70 -9.03 -18.03
CA ASP A 439 15.67 -8.64 -17.01
C ASP A 439 15.44 -7.17 -16.62
N GLU A 440 16.28 -6.62 -15.73
CA GLU A 440 16.20 -5.23 -15.26
C GLU A 440 16.42 -4.21 -16.38
N GLU A 441 17.31 -4.52 -17.33
CA GLU A 441 17.61 -3.66 -18.48
C GLU A 441 16.39 -3.54 -19.40
N HIS A 442 15.77 -4.66 -19.76
CA HIS A 442 14.57 -4.66 -20.59
C HIS A 442 13.38 -3.95 -19.94
N ARG A 443 13.19 -4.15 -18.63
CA ARG A 443 12.15 -3.41 -17.90
C ARG A 443 12.41 -1.90 -17.97
N SER A 444 13.67 -1.49 -17.89
CA SER A 444 14.06 -0.08 -18.05
C SER A 444 13.78 0.44 -19.47
N GLU A 445 14.10 -0.34 -20.51
CA GLU A 445 13.76 -0.03 -21.90
C GLU A 445 12.24 0.16 -22.10
N LEU A 446 11.42 -0.76 -21.57
CA LEU A 446 9.96 -0.68 -21.63
C LEU A 446 9.41 0.57 -20.93
N ILE A 447 9.98 0.95 -19.78
CA ILE A 447 9.61 2.18 -19.07
C ILE A 447 9.99 3.42 -19.88
N VAL A 448 11.14 3.43 -20.55
CA VAL A 448 11.55 4.52 -21.44
C VAL A 448 10.58 4.65 -22.61
N SER A 449 10.23 3.54 -23.27
CA SER A 449 9.23 3.55 -24.35
C SER A 449 7.86 3.99 -23.87
N LEU A 450 7.42 3.57 -22.68
CA LEU A 450 6.17 4.04 -22.07
C LEU A 450 6.19 5.56 -21.87
N ARG A 451 7.29 6.12 -21.36
CA ARG A 451 7.42 7.57 -21.18
C ARG A 451 7.33 8.34 -22.50
N GLN A 452 7.86 7.78 -23.59
CA GLN A 452 7.71 8.36 -24.92
C GLN A 452 6.24 8.35 -25.37
N VAL A 453 5.54 7.22 -25.24
CA VAL A 453 4.10 7.12 -25.55
C VAL A 453 3.27 8.12 -24.75
N LEU A 454 3.56 8.27 -23.45
CA LEU A 454 2.89 9.26 -22.60
C LEU A 454 3.16 10.70 -23.07
N ALA A 455 4.39 11.01 -23.48
CA ALA A 455 4.74 12.32 -24.03
C ALA A 455 4.00 12.62 -25.34
N ASP A 456 3.86 11.62 -26.23
CA ASP A 456 3.12 11.74 -27.49
C ASP A 456 1.63 12.00 -27.25
N LEU A 457 1.08 11.49 -26.14
CA LEU A 457 -0.28 11.80 -25.65
C LEU A 457 -0.38 13.14 -24.88
N SER A 458 0.68 13.95 -24.87
CA SER A 458 0.76 15.21 -24.10
C SER A 458 0.55 15.03 -22.59
N ILE A 459 0.85 13.84 -22.06
CA ILE A 459 0.78 13.54 -20.63
C ILE A 459 2.09 13.96 -19.98
N LYS A 460 1.99 14.73 -18.90
CA LYS A 460 3.17 15.15 -18.13
C LYS A 460 3.53 14.07 -17.12
N VAL A 461 4.76 13.57 -17.13
CA VAL A 461 5.27 12.66 -16.09
C VAL A 461 6.04 13.47 -15.04
N TYR A 462 5.77 13.23 -13.75
CA TYR A 462 6.36 13.99 -12.63
C TYR A 462 7.55 13.32 -11.94
N ASN A 463 7.71 12.00 -12.08
CA ASN A 463 8.75 11.18 -11.45
C ASN A 463 9.49 10.31 -12.45
#